data_AF-A0A928WR98-F1
#
_entry.id   AF-A0A928WR98-F1
#
_cell.length_a   1.000
_cell.length_b   1.000
_cell.length_c   1.000
_cell.angle_alpha   90.00
_cell.angle_beta   90.00
_cell.angle_gamma   90.00
#
_symmetry.space_group_name_H-M   'P 1'
#
loop_
_entity.id
_entity.type
_entity.pdbx_description
1 polymer ?
#
loop_
_entity_poly.entity_id
_entity_poly.type
_entity_poly.pdbx_seq_one_letter_code
_entity_poly.pdbx_strand_id
1 'polypeptide(L)'
;MGHSLGAATAYSLAGANINFERLQANCESMAIALNPSLYLQCQARFLPARPHSLKDPRIKAVISANGIASTLYGPEELQKVEVPLLMASAIDDVVALSLLEQIHPFSWLGSEEKYLAVMSDASHFFFTSGEDTDIVSPLTQPGAEALAEFVLGGYREVGSAYFEALNLAFWNVELKEDKAYLPYLSDRYAQQLSVDQVPTLSIVRDISDE
;
A
#
# COMPACT_ATOMS: atom_id res chain seq x y z
N MET A 1 1.06 -10.58 0.49
CA MET A 1 1.58 -9.26 0.90
C MET A 1 2.36 -8.68 -0.25
N GLY A 2 2.33 -7.35 -0.42
CA GLY A 2 3.24 -6.66 -1.34
C GLY A 2 3.45 -5.21 -0.92
N HIS A 3 4.64 -4.68 -1.22
CA HIS A 3 5.02 -3.28 -1.02
C HIS A 3 5.16 -2.59 -2.37
N SER A 4 4.75 -1.31 -2.49
CA SER A 4 4.88 -0.53 -3.72
C SER A 4 4.19 -1.24 -4.92
N LEU A 5 4.91 -1.50 -6.02
CA LEU A 5 4.42 -2.31 -7.14
C LEU A 5 4.09 -3.77 -6.77
N GLY A 6 4.71 -4.32 -5.71
CA GLY A 6 4.35 -5.62 -5.18
C GLY A 6 2.91 -5.68 -4.69
N ALA A 7 2.35 -4.55 -4.22
CA ALA A 7 0.94 -4.47 -3.86
C ALA A 7 0.02 -4.70 -5.06
N ALA A 8 0.38 -4.17 -6.25
CA ALA A 8 -0.36 -4.44 -7.47
C ALA A 8 -0.43 -5.94 -7.77
N THR A 9 0.70 -6.64 -7.62
CA THR A 9 0.73 -8.09 -7.77
C THR A 9 -0.22 -8.77 -6.77
N ALA A 10 -0.22 -8.33 -5.51
CA ALA A 10 -1.11 -8.87 -4.49
C ALA A 10 -2.61 -8.65 -4.82
N TYR A 11 -2.99 -7.45 -5.27
CA TYR A 11 -4.35 -7.17 -5.71
C TYR A 11 -4.74 -8.03 -6.92
N SER A 12 -3.82 -8.23 -7.87
CA SER A 12 -4.12 -9.03 -9.05
C SER A 12 -4.37 -10.50 -8.73
N LEU A 13 -3.55 -11.08 -7.85
CA LEU A 13 -3.76 -12.43 -7.34
C LEU A 13 -5.05 -12.56 -6.52
N ALA A 14 -5.52 -11.47 -5.91
CA ALA A 14 -6.77 -11.44 -5.15
C ALA A 14 -8.03 -11.24 -6.00
N GLY A 15 -7.89 -10.75 -7.25
CA GLY A 15 -9.01 -10.65 -8.19
C GLY A 15 -9.03 -9.44 -9.11
N ALA A 16 -8.19 -8.43 -8.87
CA ALA A 16 -8.15 -7.23 -9.70
C ALA A 16 -7.47 -7.49 -11.05
N ASN A 17 -8.14 -7.19 -12.15
CA ASN A 17 -7.54 -7.30 -13.48
C ASN A 17 -7.08 -5.92 -13.94
N ILE A 18 -6.05 -5.87 -14.77
CA ILE A 18 -5.59 -4.59 -15.33
C ILE A 18 -6.72 -3.95 -16.14
N ASN A 19 -7.10 -2.73 -15.79
CA ASN A 19 -8.07 -1.94 -16.53
C ASN A 19 -7.36 -1.16 -17.64
N PHE A 20 -7.20 -1.78 -18.81
CA PHE A 20 -6.50 -1.18 -19.95
C PHE A 20 -7.17 0.10 -20.46
N GLU A 21 -8.50 0.19 -20.38
CA GLU A 21 -9.26 1.37 -20.81
C GLU A 21 -8.95 2.57 -19.90
N ARG A 22 -8.94 2.34 -18.58
CA ARG A 22 -8.54 3.33 -17.57
C ARG A 22 -7.07 3.70 -17.70
N LEU A 23 -6.18 2.73 -17.86
CA LEU A 23 -4.76 2.98 -18.11
C LEU A 23 -4.58 3.90 -19.33
N GLN A 24 -5.24 3.60 -20.45
CA GLN A 24 -5.12 4.42 -21.65
C GLN A 24 -5.61 5.85 -21.40
N ALA A 25 -6.76 6.02 -20.75
CA ALA A 25 -7.32 7.34 -20.45
C ALA A 25 -6.43 8.20 -19.53
N ASN A 26 -5.73 7.59 -18.57
CA ASN A 26 -4.92 8.31 -17.59
C ASN A 26 -3.45 8.48 -18.01
N CYS A 27 -2.96 7.64 -18.94
CA CYS A 27 -1.56 7.60 -19.38
C CYS A 27 -1.25 8.42 -20.65
N GLU A 28 -2.19 9.26 -21.09
CA GLU A 28 -2.00 10.23 -22.18
C GLU A 28 -1.70 11.66 -21.69
N SER A 29 -1.73 11.89 -20.37
CA SER A 29 -1.52 13.21 -19.75
C SER A 29 -0.05 13.57 -19.57
N MET A 30 0.29 14.87 -19.67
CA MET A 30 1.61 15.39 -19.28
C MET A 30 1.88 15.26 -17.76
N ALA A 31 0.85 15.03 -16.94
CA ALA A 31 0.98 14.87 -15.48
C ALA A 31 1.81 13.65 -15.07
N ILE A 32 2.01 12.68 -15.98
CA ILE A 32 2.84 11.48 -15.76
C ILE A 32 4.28 11.86 -15.37
N ALA A 33 4.81 12.95 -15.90
CA ALA A 33 6.20 13.36 -15.63
C ALA A 33 6.43 13.81 -14.18
N LEU A 34 5.36 14.17 -13.45
CA LEU A 34 5.43 14.69 -12.08
C LEU A 34 4.90 13.70 -11.03
N ASN A 35 4.38 12.55 -11.46
CA ASN A 35 3.84 11.54 -10.57
C ASN A 35 4.55 10.19 -10.79
N PRO A 36 5.51 9.81 -9.92
CA PRO A 36 6.23 8.54 -10.03
C PRO A 36 5.29 7.32 -10.01
N SER A 37 4.25 7.32 -9.17
CA SER A 37 3.27 6.22 -9.10
C SER A 37 2.55 6.02 -10.43
N LEU A 38 2.11 7.13 -11.05
CA LEU A 38 1.43 7.09 -12.33
C LEU A 38 2.36 6.63 -13.44
N TYR A 39 3.60 7.13 -13.48
CA TYR A 39 4.61 6.69 -14.44
C TYR A 39 4.83 5.17 -14.40
N LEU A 40 4.97 4.60 -13.20
CA LEU A 40 5.15 3.17 -13.01
C LEU A 40 3.93 2.37 -13.47
N GLN A 41 2.72 2.81 -13.13
CA GLN A 41 1.48 2.14 -13.57
C GLN A 41 1.31 2.20 -15.08
N CYS A 42 1.67 3.31 -15.71
CA CYS A 42 1.58 3.49 -17.16
C CYS A 42 2.51 2.56 -17.95
N GLN A 43 3.53 1.96 -17.34
CA GLN A 43 4.34 0.93 -18.01
C GLN A 43 3.48 -0.29 -18.41
N ALA A 44 2.39 -0.55 -17.69
CA ALA A 44 1.48 -1.65 -17.98
C ALA A 44 0.79 -1.51 -19.36
N ARG A 45 0.74 -0.32 -19.96
CA ARG A 45 0.19 -0.11 -21.31
C ARG A 45 0.93 -0.87 -22.41
N PHE A 46 2.18 -1.24 -22.15
CA PHE A 46 3.03 -2.01 -23.07
C PHE A 46 2.88 -3.52 -22.89
N LEU A 47 2.10 -3.96 -21.90
CA LEU A 47 1.80 -5.38 -21.74
C LEU A 47 0.93 -5.86 -22.90
N PRO A 48 1.16 -7.08 -23.41
CA PRO A 48 0.28 -7.65 -24.42
C PRO A 48 -1.12 -7.77 -23.83
N ALA A 49 -2.13 -7.29 -24.55
CA ALA A 49 -3.53 -7.42 -24.16
C ALA A 49 -3.89 -8.91 -24.08
N ARG A 50 -3.82 -9.47 -22.88
CA ARG A 50 -4.18 -10.86 -22.59
C ARG A 50 -5.30 -10.85 -21.56
N PRO A 51 -6.48 -11.41 -21.88
CA PRO A 51 -7.62 -11.43 -20.97
C PRO A 51 -7.49 -12.58 -19.95
N HIS A 52 -6.37 -12.67 -19.25
CA HIS A 52 -6.17 -13.70 -18.24
C HIS A 52 -6.18 -13.08 -16.86
N SER A 53 -7.20 -13.42 -16.09
CA SER A 53 -7.21 -13.15 -14.66
C SER A 53 -6.06 -13.91 -14.00
N LEU A 54 -5.29 -13.20 -13.17
CA LEU A 54 -4.27 -13.80 -12.31
C LEU A 54 -4.84 -14.24 -10.96
N LYS A 55 -6.16 -14.13 -10.76
CA LYS A 55 -6.83 -14.50 -9.51
C LYS A 55 -6.48 -15.93 -9.13
N ASP A 56 -5.97 -16.10 -7.91
CA ASP A 56 -5.69 -17.42 -7.35
C ASP A 56 -6.67 -17.67 -6.18
N PRO A 57 -7.58 -18.66 -6.29
CA PRO A 57 -8.59 -18.92 -5.26
C PRO A 57 -8.01 -19.39 -3.91
N ARG A 58 -6.70 -19.70 -3.86
CA ARG A 58 -5.98 -20.04 -2.63
C ARG A 58 -5.61 -18.82 -1.80
N ILE A 59 -5.60 -17.62 -2.38
CA ILE A 59 -5.37 -16.38 -1.64
C ILE A 59 -6.58 -16.11 -0.75
N LYS A 60 -6.34 -16.01 0.56
CA LYS A 60 -7.40 -15.84 1.58
C LYS A 60 -7.40 -14.47 2.24
N ALA A 61 -6.30 -13.73 2.17
CA ALA A 61 -6.19 -12.38 2.72
C ALA A 61 -5.00 -11.66 2.07
N VAL A 62 -5.01 -10.33 2.08
CA VAL A 62 -4.01 -9.47 1.44
C VAL A 62 -3.49 -8.41 2.41
N ILE A 63 -2.19 -8.14 2.33
CA ILE A 63 -1.58 -6.92 2.88
C ILE A 63 -0.95 -6.15 1.73
N SER A 64 -1.24 -4.85 1.68
CA SER A 64 -0.72 -3.89 0.72
C SER A 64 -0.04 -2.75 1.48
N ALA A 65 1.25 -2.52 1.25
CA ALA A 65 2.01 -1.49 1.94
C ALA A 65 2.52 -0.45 0.94
N ASN A 66 2.16 0.83 1.11
CA ASN A 66 2.48 1.92 0.19
C ASN A 66 2.21 1.53 -1.28
N GLY A 67 1.09 0.83 -1.49
CA GLY A 67 0.81 0.14 -2.73
C GLY A 67 0.49 1.09 -3.87
N ILE A 68 1.00 0.80 -5.06
CA ILE A 68 0.74 1.58 -6.27
C ILE A 68 -0.22 0.79 -7.16
N ALA A 69 -1.45 1.27 -7.35
CA ALA A 69 -2.54 0.45 -7.88
C ALA A 69 -3.73 1.23 -8.46
N SER A 70 -3.87 2.52 -8.12
CA SER A 70 -5.10 3.30 -8.35
C SER A 70 -5.49 3.41 -9.83
N THR A 71 -4.54 3.65 -10.71
CA THR A 71 -4.73 3.80 -12.16
C THR A 71 -4.73 2.45 -12.85
N LEU A 72 -3.93 1.50 -12.34
CA LEU A 72 -3.80 0.15 -12.90
C LEU A 72 -5.11 -0.63 -12.84
N TYR A 73 -5.85 -0.48 -11.74
CA TYR A 73 -7.08 -1.23 -11.47
C TYR A 73 -8.31 -0.33 -11.45
N GLY A 74 -8.21 0.84 -10.82
CA GLY A 74 -9.36 1.72 -10.59
C GLY A 74 -10.42 1.11 -9.67
N PRO A 75 -11.51 1.86 -9.41
CA PRO A 75 -12.64 1.33 -8.66
C PRO A 75 -13.27 0.12 -9.35
N GLU A 76 -13.19 0.03 -10.68
CA GLU A 76 -13.82 -1.01 -11.48
C GLU A 76 -13.28 -2.42 -11.14
N GLU A 77 -11.99 -2.50 -10.80
CA GLU A 77 -11.30 -3.77 -10.54
C GLU A 77 -10.90 -3.94 -9.07
N LEU A 78 -10.65 -2.86 -8.32
CA LEU A 78 -10.39 -2.95 -6.88
C LEU A 78 -11.64 -3.38 -6.08
N GLN A 79 -12.84 -3.05 -6.55
CA GLN A 79 -14.08 -3.57 -5.96
C GLN A 79 -14.20 -5.10 -6.03
N LYS A 80 -13.45 -5.76 -6.90
CA LYS A 80 -13.45 -7.23 -7.05
C LYS A 80 -12.51 -7.93 -6.08
N VAL A 81 -11.74 -7.16 -5.29
CA VAL A 81 -10.90 -7.68 -4.22
C VAL A 81 -11.77 -7.83 -2.97
N GLU A 82 -12.35 -9.02 -2.82
CA GLU A 82 -13.33 -9.34 -1.76
C GLU A 82 -12.70 -10.04 -0.55
N VAL A 83 -11.45 -10.51 -0.67
CA VAL A 83 -10.74 -11.13 0.47
C VAL A 83 -10.39 -10.07 1.53
N PRO A 84 -10.29 -10.45 2.82
CA PRO A 84 -9.81 -9.55 3.87
C PRO A 84 -8.53 -8.80 3.47
N LEU A 85 -8.46 -7.51 3.80
CA LEU A 85 -7.38 -6.65 3.35
C LEU A 85 -6.90 -5.65 4.40
N LEU A 86 -5.60 -5.63 4.66
CA LEU A 86 -4.93 -4.54 5.37
C LEU A 86 -4.10 -3.71 4.39
N MET A 87 -4.43 -2.43 4.29
CA MET A 87 -3.72 -1.42 3.51
C MET A 87 -2.92 -0.54 4.47
N ALA A 88 -1.60 -0.49 4.32
CA ALA A 88 -0.72 0.40 5.07
C ALA A 88 -0.30 1.57 4.17
N SER A 89 -0.40 2.79 4.70
CA SER A 89 -0.24 4.05 3.98
C SER A 89 0.65 5.00 4.78
N ALA A 90 1.58 5.65 4.10
CA ALA A 90 2.57 6.53 4.70
C ALA A 90 2.38 7.98 4.18
N ILE A 91 2.06 8.92 5.07
CA ILE A 91 1.59 10.25 4.65
C ILE A 91 2.62 11.04 3.83
N ASP A 92 3.90 10.92 4.15
CA ASP A 92 5.00 11.61 3.47
C ASP A 92 5.60 10.77 2.34
N ASP A 93 4.85 9.80 1.82
CA ASP A 93 5.24 9.00 0.66
C ASP A 93 5.23 9.84 -0.62
N VAL A 94 6.42 10.21 -1.08
CA VAL A 94 6.64 10.99 -2.31
C VAL A 94 6.63 10.14 -3.59
N VAL A 95 6.63 8.81 -3.46
CA VAL A 95 6.62 7.87 -4.58
C VAL A 95 5.19 7.46 -4.91
N ALA A 96 4.44 7.05 -3.90
CA ALA A 96 3.07 6.57 -3.98
C ALA A 96 2.16 7.44 -3.10
N LEU A 97 1.95 8.70 -3.51
CA LEU A 97 1.19 9.71 -2.78
C LEU A 97 -0.04 9.11 -2.09
N SER A 98 -0.02 9.10 -0.76
CA SER A 98 -0.95 8.32 0.05
C SER A 98 -2.42 8.60 -0.24
N LEU A 99 -2.75 9.86 -0.50
CA LEU A 99 -4.10 10.26 -0.86
C LEU A 99 -4.58 9.56 -2.13
N LEU A 100 -3.75 9.50 -3.16
CA LEU A 100 -4.11 9.02 -4.49
C LEU A 100 -4.04 7.51 -4.61
N GLU A 101 -3.09 6.88 -3.92
CA GLU A 101 -2.78 5.46 -4.11
C GLU A 101 -3.32 4.55 -2.99
N GLN A 102 -3.63 5.08 -1.80
CA GLN A 102 -4.16 4.29 -0.68
C GLN A 102 -5.46 4.85 -0.10
N ILE A 103 -5.47 6.08 0.43
CA ILE A 103 -6.62 6.63 1.17
C ILE A 103 -7.87 6.68 0.29
N HIS A 104 -7.80 7.29 -0.90
CA HIS A 104 -8.95 7.32 -1.80
C HIS A 104 -9.29 5.93 -2.36
N PRO A 105 -8.33 5.11 -2.85
CA PRO A 105 -8.62 3.74 -3.30
C PRO A 105 -9.17 2.79 -2.24
N PHE A 106 -8.99 3.08 -0.94
CA PHE A 106 -9.55 2.26 0.14
C PHE A 106 -11.10 2.21 0.11
N SER A 107 -11.73 3.32 -0.28
CA SER A 107 -13.19 3.39 -0.46
C SER A 107 -13.69 2.43 -1.55
N TRP A 108 -12.86 2.13 -2.54
CA TRP A 108 -13.22 1.30 -3.69
C TRP A 108 -13.15 -0.20 -3.43
N LEU A 109 -12.51 -0.64 -2.35
CA LEU A 109 -12.36 -2.06 -2.04
C LEU A 109 -13.71 -2.70 -1.70
N GLY A 110 -13.98 -3.85 -2.33
CA GLY A 110 -15.19 -4.66 -2.08
C GLY A 110 -15.07 -5.61 -0.89
N SER A 111 -13.93 -5.62 -0.21
CA SER A 111 -13.71 -6.43 1.00
C SER A 111 -14.53 -5.89 2.17
N GLU A 112 -15.27 -6.78 2.84
CA GLU A 112 -16.00 -6.46 4.08
C GLU A 112 -15.03 -6.29 5.27
N GLU A 113 -14.00 -7.12 5.33
CA GLU A 113 -12.97 -7.08 6.37
C GLU A 113 -11.74 -6.31 5.88
N LYS A 114 -11.86 -4.98 5.84
CA LYS A 114 -10.80 -4.08 5.42
C LYS A 114 -10.31 -3.15 6.52
N TYR A 115 -9.01 -2.84 6.47
CA TYR A 115 -8.32 -1.97 7.41
C TYR A 115 -7.37 -1.05 6.63
N LEU A 116 -7.43 0.24 6.91
CA LEU A 116 -6.46 1.23 6.45
C LEU A 116 -5.64 1.68 7.65
N ALA A 117 -4.39 1.24 7.72
CA ALA A 117 -3.40 1.75 8.66
C ALA A 117 -2.69 2.96 8.04
N VAL A 118 -2.78 4.10 8.70
CA VAL A 118 -2.18 5.37 8.24
C VAL A 118 -1.09 5.78 9.22
N MET A 119 0.11 6.01 8.71
CA MET A 119 1.26 6.46 9.48
C MET A 119 1.62 7.90 9.10
N SER A 120 1.67 8.81 10.08
CA SER A 120 2.20 10.17 9.89
C SER A 120 3.70 10.12 9.66
N ASP A 121 4.34 11.21 9.19
CA ASP A 121 5.81 11.36 9.17
C ASP A 121 6.59 10.16 8.60
N ALA A 122 5.97 9.43 7.67
CA ALA A 122 6.40 8.14 7.15
C ALA A 122 6.57 8.23 5.64
N SER A 123 7.72 7.76 5.17
CA SER A 123 8.09 7.73 3.75
C SER A 123 7.64 6.46 3.04
N HIS A 124 7.90 6.37 1.74
CA HIS A 124 7.67 5.17 0.94
C HIS A 124 8.34 3.91 1.53
N PHE A 125 9.52 4.07 2.14
CA PHE A 125 10.35 2.98 2.66
C PHE A 125 10.26 2.80 4.17
N PHE A 126 9.27 3.44 4.80
CA PHE A 126 9.05 3.37 6.24
C PHE A 126 8.80 1.93 6.74
N PHE A 127 8.16 1.09 5.92
CA PHE A 127 7.86 -0.32 6.25
C PHE A 127 8.98 -1.31 5.91
N THR A 128 10.11 -0.84 5.35
CA THR A 128 11.23 -1.72 4.98
C THR A 128 12.32 -1.68 6.04
N SER A 129 12.94 -2.84 6.29
CA SER A 129 14.00 -2.95 7.28
C SER A 129 15.19 -2.06 6.92
N GLY A 130 15.82 -1.43 7.92
CA GLY A 130 16.98 -0.56 7.74
C GLY A 130 18.17 -1.23 7.04
N GLU A 131 18.21 -2.57 7.04
CA GLU A 131 19.27 -3.41 6.47
C GLU A 131 19.12 -3.64 4.95
N ASP A 132 18.00 -3.26 4.33
CA ASP A 132 17.81 -3.33 2.87
C ASP A 132 18.67 -2.26 2.16
N THR A 133 19.96 -2.56 2.01
CA THR A 133 20.95 -1.67 1.41
C THR A 133 20.80 -1.52 -0.11
N ASP A 134 20.08 -2.43 -0.76
CA ASP A 134 19.89 -2.41 -2.21
C ASP A 134 19.01 -1.25 -2.66
N ILE A 135 18.06 -0.84 -1.81
CA ILE A 135 17.17 0.30 -2.05
C ILE A 135 17.96 1.62 -2.01
N VAL A 136 18.97 1.71 -1.14
CA VAL A 136 19.76 2.92 -0.91
C VAL A 136 20.96 3.04 -1.84
N SER A 137 21.45 1.93 -2.41
CA SER A 137 22.67 1.88 -3.25
C SER A 137 22.69 2.91 -4.41
N PRO A 138 21.59 3.16 -5.14
CA PRO A 138 21.53 4.21 -6.16
C PRO A 138 21.44 5.62 -5.58
N LEU A 139 20.89 5.77 -4.37
CA LEU A 139 20.61 7.05 -3.70
C LEU A 139 21.77 7.51 -2.80
N THR A 140 22.71 6.62 -2.45
CA THR A 140 23.89 6.92 -1.61
C THR A 140 25.10 7.38 -2.43
N GLN A 141 24.91 7.78 -3.69
CA GLN A 141 25.98 8.39 -4.46
C GLN A 141 26.34 9.77 -3.88
N PRO A 142 27.63 10.16 -3.85
CA PRO A 142 28.04 11.47 -3.36
C PRO A 142 27.27 12.60 -4.06
N GLY A 143 26.61 13.47 -3.28
CA GLY A 143 25.77 14.56 -3.78
C GLY A 143 24.28 14.24 -3.93
N ALA A 144 23.83 13.03 -3.57
CA ALA A 144 22.43 12.62 -3.56
C ALA A 144 21.86 12.45 -2.14
N GLU A 145 22.60 12.83 -1.10
CA GLU A 145 22.25 12.56 0.31
C GLU A 145 20.91 13.17 0.70
N ALA A 146 20.64 14.42 0.30
CA ALA A 146 19.37 15.09 0.57
C ALA A 146 18.19 14.41 -0.14
N LEU A 147 18.41 13.86 -1.35
CA LEU A 147 17.41 13.10 -2.06
C LEU A 147 17.17 11.73 -1.39
N ALA A 148 18.24 11.09 -0.92
CA ALA A 148 18.15 9.85 -0.16
C ALA A 148 17.36 10.05 1.13
N GLU A 149 17.65 11.09 1.90
CA GLU A 149 16.90 11.43 3.11
C GLU A 149 15.42 11.71 2.82
N PHE A 150 15.14 12.49 1.76
CA PHE A 150 13.77 12.81 1.36
C PHE A 150 12.96 11.57 0.93
N VAL A 151 13.58 10.61 0.26
CA VAL A 151 12.91 9.41 -0.25
C VAL A 151 12.82 8.30 0.80
N LEU A 152 13.89 8.08 1.55
CA LEU A 152 13.97 7.02 2.56
C LEU A 152 13.27 7.41 3.85
N GLY A 153 13.24 8.70 4.19
CA GLY A 153 12.69 9.20 5.44
C GLY A 153 13.40 8.69 6.68
N GLY A 154 12.91 9.13 7.84
CA GLY A 154 13.38 8.69 9.16
C GLY A 154 12.61 7.48 9.70
N TYR A 155 12.96 7.08 10.93
CA TYR A 155 12.16 6.19 11.79
C TYR A 155 11.82 4.80 11.23
N ARG A 156 12.56 4.29 10.24
CA ARG A 156 12.30 2.99 9.58
C ARG A 156 12.27 1.80 10.56
N GLU A 157 13.04 1.85 11.64
CA GLU A 157 12.98 0.80 12.69
C GLU A 157 11.63 0.78 13.41
N VAL A 158 11.09 1.97 13.75
CA VAL A 158 9.75 2.11 14.33
C VAL A 158 8.68 1.64 13.34
N GLY A 159 8.85 1.98 12.07
CA GLY A 159 7.93 1.58 11.00
C GLY A 159 7.89 0.09 10.74
N SER A 160 9.05 -0.57 10.70
CA SER A 160 9.14 -2.03 10.64
C SER A 160 8.42 -2.66 11.83
N ALA A 161 8.65 -2.16 13.05
CA ALA A 161 8.02 -2.69 14.26
C ALA A 161 6.49 -2.55 14.26
N TYR A 162 5.95 -1.39 13.86
CA TYR A 162 4.50 -1.20 13.73
C TYR A 162 3.93 -2.12 12.66
N PHE A 163 4.57 -2.18 11.50
CA PHE A 163 4.09 -3.01 10.39
C PHE A 163 4.13 -4.49 10.75
N GLU A 164 5.18 -4.97 11.42
CA GLU A 164 5.27 -6.34 11.95
C GLU A 164 4.14 -6.66 12.93
N ALA A 165 3.84 -5.75 13.87
CA ALA A 165 2.75 -5.93 14.84
C ALA A 165 1.38 -6.03 14.15
N LEU A 166 1.10 -5.15 13.18
CA LEU A 166 -0.13 -5.17 12.41
C LEU A 166 -0.25 -6.42 11.52
N ASN A 167 0.84 -6.80 10.86
CA ASN A 167 0.91 -8.01 10.04
C ASN A 167 0.61 -9.25 10.89
N LEU A 168 1.23 -9.36 12.06
CA LEU A 168 1.00 -10.46 12.99
C LEU A 168 -0.47 -10.52 13.40
N ALA A 169 -1.06 -9.40 13.80
CA ALA A 169 -2.46 -9.35 14.19
C ALA A 169 -3.38 -9.76 13.03
N PHE A 170 -3.20 -9.15 11.86
CA PHE A 170 -4.01 -9.41 10.67
C PHE A 170 -3.94 -10.87 10.23
N TRP A 171 -2.75 -11.47 10.15
CA TRP A 171 -2.63 -12.88 9.76
C TRP A 171 -3.25 -13.85 10.77
N ASN A 172 -3.14 -13.58 12.07
CA ASN A 172 -3.79 -14.45 13.06
C ASN A 172 -5.32 -14.32 13.00
N VAL A 173 -5.86 -13.12 12.79
CA VAL A 173 -7.30 -12.93 12.61
C VAL A 173 -7.78 -13.61 11.33
N GLU A 174 -7.21 -13.28 10.17
CA GLU A 174 -7.80 -13.65 8.88
C GLU A 174 -7.43 -15.06 8.40
N LEU A 175 -6.28 -15.61 8.84
CA LEU A 175 -5.84 -16.95 8.40
C LEU A 175 -5.98 -18.03 9.47
N LYS A 176 -5.98 -17.66 10.76
CA LYS A 176 -6.15 -18.61 11.86
C LYS A 176 -7.48 -18.44 12.61
N GLU A 177 -8.27 -17.44 12.26
CA GLU A 177 -9.54 -17.12 12.91
C GLU A 177 -9.39 -16.84 14.42
N ASP A 178 -8.19 -16.43 14.86
CA ASP A 178 -7.91 -16.14 16.26
C ASP A 178 -8.36 -14.72 16.63
N LYS A 179 -9.61 -14.63 17.08
CA LYS A 179 -10.25 -13.38 17.48
C LYS A 179 -9.58 -12.68 18.66
N ALA A 180 -8.67 -13.35 19.40
CA ALA A 180 -7.90 -12.69 20.45
C ALA A 180 -6.99 -11.57 19.89
N TYR A 181 -6.69 -11.60 18.59
CA TYR A 181 -5.87 -10.56 17.93
C TYR A 181 -6.67 -9.37 17.38
N LEU A 182 -8.01 -9.46 17.30
CA LEU A 182 -8.85 -8.38 16.77
C LEU A 182 -8.63 -7.02 17.45
N PRO A 183 -8.47 -6.92 18.80
CA PRO A 183 -8.23 -5.63 19.45
C PRO A 183 -6.97 -4.91 18.94
N TYR A 184 -5.98 -5.64 18.43
CA TYR A 184 -4.73 -5.07 17.91
C TYR A 184 -4.88 -4.44 16.51
N LEU A 185 -6.02 -4.66 15.83
CA LEU A 185 -6.39 -4.03 14.57
C LEU A 185 -7.37 -2.85 14.76
N SER A 186 -7.42 -2.29 15.97
CA SER A 186 -8.28 -1.15 16.29
C SER A 186 -7.51 0.16 16.34
N ASP A 187 -8.18 1.25 15.98
CA ASP A 187 -7.62 2.61 16.07
C ASP A 187 -7.14 2.93 17.50
N ARG A 188 -7.90 2.49 18.50
CA ARG A 188 -7.54 2.69 19.91
C ARG A 188 -6.20 2.03 20.26
N TYR A 189 -5.97 0.81 19.79
CA TYR A 189 -4.70 0.14 20.04
C TYR A 189 -3.56 0.79 19.25
N ALA A 190 -3.81 1.17 18.00
CA ALA A 190 -2.86 1.92 17.17
C ALA A 190 -2.39 3.23 17.84
N GLN A 191 -3.33 4.05 18.30
CA GLN A 191 -3.00 5.30 19.02
C GLN A 191 -2.25 5.04 20.32
N GLN A 192 -2.58 3.96 21.04
CA GLN A 192 -1.85 3.58 22.25
C GLN A 192 -0.43 3.08 21.93
N LEU A 193 -0.24 2.35 20.83
CA LEU A 193 1.06 1.85 20.38
C LEU A 193 1.99 3.00 20.00
N SER A 194 1.45 4.06 19.41
CA SER A 194 2.21 5.23 18.98
C SER A 194 2.11 6.42 19.93
N VAL A 195 1.66 6.23 21.18
CA VAL A 195 1.59 7.32 22.15
C VAL A 195 2.99 7.84 22.45
N ASP A 196 3.16 9.16 22.35
CA ASP A 196 4.45 9.84 22.53
C ASP A 196 5.57 9.34 21.58
N GLN A 197 5.21 8.69 20.46
CA GLN A 197 6.13 8.26 19.41
C GLN A 197 5.95 9.12 18.15
N VAL A 198 7.04 9.28 17.40
CA VAL A 198 6.98 9.69 16.00
C VAL A 198 7.52 8.54 15.16
N PRO A 199 6.78 8.08 14.13
CA PRO A 199 5.47 8.58 13.72
C PRO A 199 4.27 8.05 14.52
N THR A 200 3.12 8.68 14.30
CA THR A 200 1.82 8.24 14.83
C THR A 200 1.17 7.20 13.91
N LEU A 201 0.33 6.34 14.49
CA LEU A 201 -0.42 5.30 13.79
C LEU A 201 -1.92 5.43 14.07
N SER A 202 -2.72 5.42 13.00
CA SER A 202 -4.18 5.34 13.07
C SER A 202 -4.70 4.18 12.22
N ILE A 203 -5.84 3.59 12.59
CA ILE A 203 -6.48 2.53 11.80
C ILE A 203 -7.94 2.87 11.53
N VAL A 204 -8.33 2.82 10.27
CA VAL A 204 -9.71 3.08 9.83
C VAL A 204 -10.27 1.83 9.16
N ARG A 205 -11.55 1.51 9.41
CA ARG A 205 -12.23 0.36 8.78
C ARG A 205 -13.16 0.79 7.64
N ASP A 206 -13.61 2.03 7.65
CA ASP A 206 -14.47 2.60 6.64
C ASP A 206 -14.16 4.08 6.45
N ILE A 207 -14.14 4.53 5.20
CA ILE A 207 -14.09 5.93 4.83
C ILE A 207 -15.34 6.14 3.99
N SER A 208 -16.38 6.66 4.61
CA SER A 208 -17.60 7.02 3.90
C SER A 208 -17.37 8.29 3.09
N ASP A 209 -17.67 8.23 1.80
CA ASP A 209 -17.98 9.43 1.03
C ASP A 209 -19.36 9.90 1.50
N GLU A 210 -19.44 10.99 2.26
CA GLU A 210 -20.69 11.75 2.38
C GLU A 210 -21.02 12.46 1.05
#